data_AF-A0A353FII4-F1
#
_entry.id   AF-A0A353FII4-F1
#
_cell.length_a   1.000
_cell.length_b   1.000
_cell.length_c   1.000
_cell.angle_alpha   90.00
_cell.angle_beta   90.00
_cell.angle_gamma   90.00
#
_symmetry.space_group_name_H-M   'P 1'
#
loop_
_entity.id
_entity.type
_entity.pdbx_description
1 polymer ?
#
loop_
_entity_poly.entity_id
_entity_poly.type
_entity_poly.pdbx_seq_one_letter_code
_entity_poly.pdbx_strand_id
1 'polypeptide(L)'
;MNSLKTLIGAAALVLTGTLFSCGGGANKGNYIQNKGSDTLVNVAQAWAEEYGKVNSEIVVAVTGGGSGTGISAMINGTVDIANSSRKMKDRELQAAEANGIHPMEHVVGFDALAVYVHTSNPIESITLEDLAGIYGEGGD
;
A
#
# COMPACT_ATOMS: atom_id res chain seq x y z
N MET A 1 20.68 64.26 39.06
CA MET A 1 19.67 63.20 38.93
C MET A 1 19.37 62.96 37.46
N ASN A 2 19.83 61.81 36.97
CA ASN A 2 19.34 61.01 35.84
C ASN A 2 19.06 61.76 34.53
N SER A 3 20.01 61.96 33.60
CA SER A 3 20.62 60.96 32.68
C SER A 3 19.66 59.93 32.07
N LEU A 4 19.12 60.21 30.88
CA LEU A 4 18.72 59.18 29.91
C LEU A 4 18.65 59.72 28.46
N LYS A 5 19.79 59.69 27.75
CA LYS A 5 20.06 58.84 26.56
C LYS A 5 19.46 59.36 25.25
N THR A 6 20.23 60.26 24.64
CA THR A 6 20.22 60.57 23.21
C THR A 6 21.40 59.83 22.56
N LEU A 7 21.14 59.11 21.46
CA LEU A 7 22.07 58.60 20.44
C LEU A 7 23.26 57.71 20.84
N ILE A 8 23.18 56.40 20.55
CA ILE A 8 24.23 55.55 19.95
C ILE A 8 23.43 54.44 19.20
N GLY A 9 23.49 54.23 17.89
CA GLY A 9 24.67 54.02 17.07
C GLY A 9 24.74 52.53 16.71
N ALA A 10 24.55 52.21 15.43
CA ALA A 10 24.96 51.00 14.71
C ALA A 10 25.02 49.67 15.50
N ALA A 11 24.03 48.80 15.28
CA ALA A 11 24.18 47.36 15.43
C ALA A 11 23.50 46.65 14.25
N ALA A 12 24.05 46.87 13.06
CA ALA A 12 23.96 45.89 11.99
C ALA A 12 24.85 44.70 12.40
N LEU A 13 24.25 43.71 13.06
CA LEU A 13 24.89 42.43 13.32
C LEU A 13 23.98 41.32 12.81
N VAL A 14 24.23 40.97 11.54
CA VAL A 14 24.17 39.61 10.98
C VAL A 14 23.46 38.59 11.87
N LEU A 15 22.15 38.43 11.67
CA LEU A 15 21.41 37.23 12.09
C LEU A 15 21.14 36.35 10.86
N THR A 16 22.20 36.07 10.11
CA THR A 16 22.20 35.04 9.08
C THR A 16 22.59 33.73 9.74
N GLY A 17 21.67 32.76 9.76
CA GLY A 17 22.03 31.35 9.91
C GLY A 17 21.85 30.76 11.31
N THR A 18 20.61 30.41 11.66
CA THR A 18 20.34 29.17 12.41
C THR A 18 19.30 28.36 11.66
N LEU A 19 19.83 27.67 10.66
CA LEU A 19 19.50 26.33 10.21
C LEU A 19 18.15 25.76 10.69
N PHE A 20 17.25 25.68 9.71
CA PHE A 20 16.45 24.49 9.42
C PHE A 20 17.00 23.21 10.05
N SER A 21 16.40 22.77 11.15
CA SER A 21 16.54 21.40 11.64
C SER A 21 15.32 20.99 12.45
N CYS A 22 14.18 20.94 11.78
CA CYS A 22 13.14 19.96 12.10
C CYS A 22 12.98 19.01 10.91
N GLY A 23 14.11 18.43 10.48
CA GLY A 23 14.10 17.10 9.86
C GLY A 23 13.82 16.09 10.95
N GLY A 24 12.61 16.13 11.52
CA GLY A 24 12.09 15.04 12.31
C GLY A 24 11.91 13.89 11.34
N GLY A 25 12.96 13.08 11.17
CA GLY A 25 12.82 11.73 10.68
C GLY A 25 11.80 11.09 11.60
N ALA A 26 10.55 11.04 11.14
CA ALA A 26 9.58 10.16 11.74
C ALA A 26 10.29 8.82 11.83
N ASN A 27 10.51 8.35 13.06
CA ASN A 27 10.76 6.94 13.26
C ASN A 27 9.58 6.27 12.56
N LYS A 28 9.79 5.81 11.32
CA LYS A 28 9.06 4.68 10.81
C LYS A 28 9.40 3.65 11.86
N GLY A 29 8.52 3.53 12.87
CA GLY A 29 8.60 2.43 13.80
C GLY A 29 8.70 1.16 12.96
N ASN A 30 9.18 0.09 13.56
CA ASN A 30 9.28 -1.21 12.95
C ASN A 30 7.87 -1.70 12.51
N TYR A 31 7.35 -1.15 11.44
CA TYR A 31 5.94 -1.18 11.04
C TYR A 31 5.91 -1.26 9.52
N ILE A 32 5.39 -2.36 9.03
CA ILE A 32 5.25 -2.64 7.60
C ILE A 32 3.76 -2.51 7.27
N GLN A 33 3.42 -1.63 6.34
CA GLN A 33 2.06 -1.46 5.85
C GLN A 33 1.83 -2.39 4.66
N ASN A 34 0.87 -3.30 4.80
CA ASN A 34 0.45 -4.23 3.76
C ASN A 34 -1.02 -3.96 3.39
N LYS A 35 -1.29 -3.63 2.12
CA LYS A 35 -2.64 -3.32 1.65
C LYS A 35 -2.99 -4.03 0.35
N GLY A 36 -4.24 -4.46 0.19
CA GLY A 36 -4.75 -4.85 -1.12
C GLY A 36 -5.91 -5.83 -1.13
N SER A 37 -5.75 -6.93 -1.85
CA SER A 37 -6.78 -7.94 -2.12
C SER A 37 -7.56 -8.38 -0.89
N ASP A 38 -8.87 -8.27 -0.97
CA ASP A 38 -9.78 -8.79 0.06
C ASP A 38 -9.78 -10.33 0.11
N THR A 39 -9.40 -11.00 -0.98
CA THR A 39 -9.27 -12.47 -0.97
C THR A 39 -8.01 -12.94 -0.24
N LEU A 40 -6.98 -12.10 -0.13
CA LEU A 40 -5.72 -12.43 0.55
C LEU A 40 -5.63 -11.85 1.95
N VAL A 41 -6.57 -10.96 2.36
CA VAL A 41 -6.44 -10.19 3.61
C VAL A 41 -6.30 -11.10 4.84
N ASN A 42 -7.07 -12.18 4.92
CA ASN A 42 -7.00 -13.11 6.05
C ASN A 42 -5.70 -13.91 6.08
N VAL A 43 -5.21 -14.32 4.90
CA VAL A 43 -3.93 -15.04 4.78
C VAL A 43 -2.76 -14.13 5.14
N ALA A 44 -2.77 -12.88 4.65
CA ALA A 44 -1.77 -11.88 4.97
C ALA A 44 -1.77 -11.52 6.47
N GLN A 45 -2.95 -11.45 7.10
CA GLN A 45 -3.08 -11.24 8.55
C GLN A 45 -2.48 -12.40 9.34
N ALA A 46 -2.75 -13.65 8.94
CA ALA A 46 -2.13 -14.81 9.57
C ALA A 46 -0.60 -14.80 9.44
N TRP A 47 -0.05 -14.41 8.28
CA TRP A 47 1.40 -14.24 8.12
C TRP A 47 1.97 -13.12 8.99
N ALA A 48 1.25 -12.01 9.15
CA ALA A 48 1.65 -10.92 10.04
C ALA A 48 1.79 -11.38 11.50
N GLU A 49 0.84 -12.19 11.97
CA GLU A 49 0.85 -12.77 13.31
C GLU A 49 1.99 -13.76 13.52
N GLU A 50 2.23 -14.66 12.54
CA GLU A 50 3.34 -15.60 12.60
C GLU A 50 4.70 -14.90 12.50
N TYR A 51 4.81 -13.84 11.71
CA TYR A 51 6.06 -13.08 11.59
C TYR A 51 6.46 -12.39 12.90
N GLY A 52 5.49 -11.98 13.72
CA GLY A 52 5.76 -11.45 15.06
C GLY A 52 6.51 -12.44 15.97
N LYS A 53 6.44 -13.76 15.69
CA LYS A 53 7.23 -14.78 16.39
C LYS A 53 8.67 -14.88 15.87
N VAL A 54 8.91 -14.48 14.62
CA VAL A 54 10.23 -14.43 14.00
C VAL A 54 10.97 -13.16 14.43
N ASN A 55 10.27 -12.03 14.42
CA ASN A 55 10.78 -10.75 14.89
C ASN A 55 9.67 -9.94 15.57
N SER A 56 9.67 -9.97 16.91
CA SER A 56 8.67 -9.27 17.72
C SER A 56 8.79 -7.76 17.71
N GLU A 57 9.91 -7.22 17.22
CA GLU A 57 10.07 -5.79 17.08
C GLU A 57 9.31 -5.26 15.86
N ILE A 58 9.04 -6.10 14.85
CA ILE A 58 8.35 -5.72 13.62
C ILE A 58 6.86 -6.04 13.71
N VAL A 59 6.04 -5.04 13.44
CA VAL A 59 4.59 -5.18 13.31
C VAL A 59 4.21 -5.05 11.84
N VAL A 60 3.43 -5.98 11.32
CA VAL A 60 2.88 -5.89 9.97
C VAL A 60 1.39 -5.55 10.08
N ALA A 61 1.00 -4.36 9.63
CA ALA A 61 -0.40 -3.96 9.58
C ALA A 61 -0.99 -4.30 8.23
N VAL A 62 -2.05 -5.11 8.23
CA VAL A 62 -2.72 -5.58 7.03
C VAL A 62 -4.06 -4.87 6.87
N THR A 63 -4.37 -4.40 5.67
CA THR A 63 -5.66 -3.77 5.34
C THR A 63 -6.17 -4.24 3.98
N GLY A 64 -7.46 -4.49 3.87
CA GLY A 64 -8.12 -4.80 2.60
C GLY A 64 -8.37 -3.56 1.72
N GLY A 65 -9.36 -3.68 0.83
CA GLY A 65 -9.79 -2.64 -0.11
C GLY A 65 -9.59 -3.00 -1.58
N GLY A 66 -9.20 -4.24 -1.88
CA GLY A 66 -9.02 -4.77 -3.22
C GLY A 66 -7.62 -4.56 -3.82
N SER A 67 -7.25 -5.46 -4.74
CA SER A 67 -5.93 -5.52 -5.39
C SER A 67 -5.52 -4.18 -6.04
N GLY A 68 -6.45 -3.53 -6.76
CA GLY A 68 -6.17 -2.25 -7.42
C GLY A 68 -5.85 -1.12 -6.44
N THR A 69 -6.52 -1.10 -5.29
CA THR A 69 -6.28 -0.12 -4.23
C THR A 69 -4.91 -0.33 -3.58
N GLY A 70 -4.54 -1.57 -3.29
CA GLY A 70 -3.19 -1.90 -2.76
C GLY A 70 -2.08 -1.51 -3.72
N ILE A 71 -2.22 -1.89 -5.00
CA ILE A 71 -1.27 -1.55 -6.06
C ILE A 71 -1.13 -0.02 -6.20
N SER A 72 -2.26 0.71 -6.23
CA SER A 72 -2.24 2.17 -6.33
C SER A 72 -1.57 2.82 -5.11
N ALA A 73 -1.84 2.30 -3.90
CA ALA A 73 -1.23 2.80 -2.68
C ALA A 73 0.30 2.61 -2.68
N MET A 74 0.79 1.46 -3.16
CA MET A 74 2.21 1.16 -3.31
C MET A 74 2.87 2.05 -4.35
N ILE A 75 2.25 2.23 -5.52
CA ILE A 75 2.73 3.16 -6.57
C ILE A 75 2.86 4.59 -6.04
N ASN A 76 1.95 4.99 -5.14
CA ASN A 76 1.99 6.31 -4.50
C ASN A 76 2.92 6.37 -3.27
N GLY A 77 3.63 5.28 -2.94
CA GLY A 77 4.57 5.21 -1.82
C GLY A 77 3.91 5.29 -0.43
N THR A 78 2.63 4.96 -0.33
CA THR A 78 1.86 5.06 0.94
C THR A 78 1.78 3.75 1.71
N VAL A 79 2.20 2.63 1.12
CA VAL A 79 2.33 1.32 1.76
C VAL A 79 3.64 0.64 1.32
N ASP A 80 4.14 -0.28 2.14
CA ASP A 80 5.38 -1.01 1.87
C ASP A 80 5.12 -2.26 1.02
N ILE A 81 3.97 -2.91 1.19
CA ILE A 81 3.58 -4.13 0.47
C ILE A 81 2.18 -3.95 -0.13
N ALA A 82 2.04 -4.24 -1.42
CA ALA A 82 0.75 -4.46 -2.06
C ALA A 82 0.48 -5.96 -2.19
N ASN A 83 -0.49 -6.49 -1.45
CA ASN A 83 -0.98 -7.84 -1.72
C ASN A 83 -2.04 -7.81 -2.84
N SER A 84 -2.04 -8.79 -3.72
CA SER A 84 -2.87 -8.76 -4.93
C SER A 84 -3.26 -10.17 -5.38
N SER A 85 -4.53 -10.34 -5.72
CA SER A 85 -5.08 -11.57 -6.34
C SER A 85 -4.89 -11.65 -7.85
N ARG A 86 -4.22 -10.65 -8.44
CA ARG A 86 -3.90 -10.59 -9.86
C ARG A 86 -2.54 -9.97 -10.09
N LYS A 87 -1.98 -10.18 -11.28
CA LYS A 87 -0.80 -9.43 -11.74
C LYS A 87 -1.10 -7.94 -11.85
N MET A 88 -0.07 -7.11 -11.71
CA MET A 88 -0.13 -5.70 -12.08
C MET A 88 -0.38 -5.56 -13.58
N LYS A 89 -1.18 -4.56 -13.98
CA LYS A 89 -1.37 -4.21 -15.40
C LYS A 89 -0.15 -3.45 -15.91
N ASP A 90 0.13 -3.49 -17.21
CA ASP A 90 1.27 -2.77 -17.80
C ASP A 90 1.27 -1.27 -17.47
N ARG A 91 0.10 -0.63 -17.52
CA ARG A 91 -0.07 0.78 -17.12
C ARG A 91 0.28 1.04 -15.65
N GLU A 92 0.06 0.06 -14.77
CA GLU A 92 0.36 0.16 -13.33
C GLU A 92 1.86 0.01 -13.10
N LEU A 93 2.54 -0.87 -13.86
CA LEU A 93 3.99 -1.00 -13.84
C LEU A 93 4.68 0.26 -14.37
N GLN A 94 4.21 0.82 -15.48
CA GLN A 94 4.72 2.09 -16.02
C GLN A 94 4.53 3.26 -15.03
N ALA A 95 3.38 3.31 -14.36
CA ALA A 95 3.13 4.31 -13.32
C ALA A 95 4.04 4.12 -12.10
N ALA A 96 4.34 2.88 -11.70
CA ALA A 96 5.29 2.59 -10.63
C ALA A 96 6.69 3.13 -11.01
N GLU A 97 7.17 2.79 -12.20
CA GLU A 97 8.47 3.23 -12.70
C GLU A 97 8.57 4.75 -12.80
N ALA A 98 7.53 5.42 -13.32
CA ALA A 98 7.45 6.88 -13.37
C ALA A 98 7.54 7.55 -11.98
N ASN A 99 7.07 6.85 -10.94
CA ASN A 99 7.17 7.28 -9.55
C ASN A 99 8.45 6.80 -8.84
N GLY A 100 9.39 6.17 -9.56
CA GLY A 100 10.62 5.61 -8.98
C GLY A 100 10.38 4.40 -8.07
N ILE A 101 9.22 3.76 -8.17
CA ILE A 101 8.88 2.53 -7.47
C ILE A 101 9.19 1.35 -8.40
N HIS A 102 9.96 0.38 -7.91
CA HIS A 102 10.29 -0.84 -8.63
C HIS A 102 9.72 -2.04 -7.85
N PRO A 103 8.43 -2.40 -8.08
CA PRO A 103 7.79 -3.48 -7.36
C PRO A 103 8.48 -4.82 -7.65
N MET A 104 8.71 -5.60 -6.61
CA MET A 104 9.20 -6.97 -6.72
C MET A 104 8.02 -7.93 -6.53
N GLU A 105 7.67 -8.69 -7.58
CA GLU A 105 6.58 -9.65 -7.51
C GLU A 105 7.02 -10.93 -6.78
N HIS A 106 6.25 -11.32 -5.76
CA HIS A 106 6.39 -12.60 -5.07
C HIS A 106 5.08 -13.37 -5.18
N VAL A 107 5.11 -14.50 -5.90
CA VAL A 107 3.97 -15.42 -5.98
C VAL A 107 3.92 -16.23 -4.70
N VAL A 108 2.86 -16.02 -3.91
CA VAL A 108 2.69 -16.63 -2.58
C VAL A 108 1.65 -17.75 -2.55
N GLY A 109 0.88 -17.91 -3.61
CA GLY A 109 -0.15 -18.95 -3.71
C GLY A 109 -0.93 -18.89 -5.01
N PHE A 110 -1.68 -19.96 -5.27
CA PHE A 110 -2.66 -20.05 -6.35
C PHE A 110 -4.03 -20.25 -5.70
N ASP A 111 -5.01 -19.46 -6.14
CA ASP A 111 -6.39 -19.57 -5.67
C ASP A 111 -7.25 -20.25 -6.74
N ALA A 112 -8.27 -20.97 -6.30
CA ALA A 112 -9.22 -21.65 -7.17
C ALA A 112 -10.59 -20.98 -7.06
N LEU A 113 -11.13 -20.53 -8.19
CA LEU A 113 -12.50 -20.06 -8.28
C LEU A 113 -13.43 -21.22 -8.62
N ALA A 114 -14.51 -21.36 -7.88
CA ALA A 114 -15.55 -22.35 -8.13
C ALA A 114 -16.90 -21.65 -8.34
N VAL A 115 -17.63 -22.11 -9.35
CA VAL A 115 -19.00 -21.66 -9.63
C VAL A 115 -19.94 -22.61 -8.93
N TYR A 116 -20.77 -22.08 -8.04
CA TYR A 116 -21.81 -22.83 -7.35
C TYR A 116 -23.18 -22.35 -7.79
N VAL A 117 -24.08 -23.31 -7.96
CA VAL A 117 -25.50 -23.04 -8.19
C VAL A 117 -26.33 -23.46 -6.99
N HIS A 118 -27.52 -22.89 -6.87
CA HIS A 118 -28.47 -23.32 -5.85
C HIS A 118 -28.83 -24.80 -6.03
N THR A 119 -29.10 -25.52 -4.94
CA THR A 119 -29.38 -26.97 -4.96
C THR A 119 -30.60 -27.38 -5.79
N SER A 120 -31.50 -26.45 -6.07
CA SER A 120 -32.66 -26.66 -6.94
C SER A 120 -32.40 -26.36 -8.42
N ASN A 121 -31.20 -25.89 -8.78
CA ASN A 121 -30.83 -25.63 -10.16
C ASN A 121 -30.59 -26.97 -10.88
N PRO A 122 -31.29 -27.27 -11.98
CA PRO A 122 -31.21 -28.58 -12.63
C PRO A 122 -29.93 -28.82 -13.45
N ILE A 123 -29.06 -27.82 -13.61
CA ILE A 123 -27.85 -27.99 -14.42
C ILE A 123 -26.82 -28.88 -13.70
N GLU A 124 -26.30 -29.87 -14.40
CA GLU A 124 -25.26 -30.78 -13.88
C GLU A 124 -23.85 -30.41 -14.39
N SER A 125 -23.78 -29.65 -15.48
CA SER A 125 -22.55 -29.13 -16.07
C SER A 125 -22.82 -27.84 -16.82
N ILE A 126 -21.78 -27.04 -17.04
CA ILE A 126 -21.83 -25.79 -17.79
C ILE A 126 -20.53 -25.61 -18.56
N THR A 127 -20.62 -25.07 -19.78
CA THR A 127 -19.44 -24.79 -20.60
C THR A 127 -18.79 -23.47 -20.19
N LEU A 128 -17.53 -23.25 -20.59
CA LEU A 128 -16.87 -21.96 -20.33
C LEU A 128 -17.51 -20.85 -21.17
N GLU A 129 -17.99 -21.16 -22.36
CA GLU A 129 -18.71 -20.26 -23.25
C GLU A 129 -20.02 -19.79 -22.60
N ASP A 130 -20.78 -20.69 -21.98
CA ASP A 130 -22.00 -20.32 -21.25
C ASP A 130 -21.67 -19.44 -20.02
N LEU A 131 -20.58 -19.75 -19.30
CA LEU A 131 -20.13 -18.93 -18.17
C LEU A 131 -19.70 -17.53 -18.63
N ALA A 132 -19.01 -17.41 -19.76
CA ALA A 132 -18.66 -16.13 -20.37
C ALA A 132 -19.91 -15.35 -20.76
N GLY A 133 -20.92 -16.02 -21.34
CA GLY A 133 -22.22 -15.40 -21.63
C GLY A 133 -22.98 -14.89 -20.40
N ILE A 134 -22.75 -15.48 -19.22
CA ILE A 134 -23.40 -15.06 -17.96
C ILE A 134 -22.63 -13.92 -17.29
N TYR A 135 -21.29 -14.01 -17.21
CA TYR A 135 -20.45 -13.16 -16.35
C TYR A 135 -19.56 -12.17 -17.11
N GLY A 136 -19.26 -12.40 -18.38
CA GLY A 136 -18.35 -11.58 -19.19
C GLY A 136 -18.96 -10.22 -19.56
N GLU A 137 -18.15 -9.15 -19.54
CA GLU A 137 -18.57 -7.85 -20.08
C GLU A 137 -18.61 -7.92 -21.62
N GLY A 138 -19.81 -8.01 -22.18
CA GLY A 138 -20.01 -8.14 -23.64
C GLY A 138 -20.15 -9.59 -24.13
N GLY A 139 -20.02 -10.59 -23.24
CA GLY A 139 -20.23 -12.01 -23.55
C GLY A 139 -19.00 -12.77 -24.05
N ASP A 140 -17.81 -12.16 -23.98
CA ASP A 140 -16.50 -12.75 -24.34
C ASP A 140 -15.50 -12.69 -23.17
#